data_AF-A0A0A1T677-F1
#
_entry.id   AF-A0A0A1T677-F1
#
_cell.length_a   1.000
_cell.length_b   1.000
_cell.length_c   1.000
_cell.angle_alpha   90.00
_cell.angle_beta   90.00
_cell.angle_gamma   90.00
#
_symmetry.space_group_name_H-M   'P 1'
#
loop_
_entity.id
_entity.type
_entity.pdbx_description
1 polymer ?
#
loop_
_entity_poly.entity_id
_entity_poly.type
_entity_poly.pdbx_seq_one_letter_code
_entity_poly.pdbx_strand_id
1 'polypeptide(L)'
;MNLFAIVSPSSPMVAARYTRFRELRLVVPIIENETWSFSNFTDNPLEEHAVLGTEYRSFMVAVENRYGKAAAEWVEEGAFIVRWWLDDQKKRWRYGPYHEQSL
;
A
#
# COMPACT_ATOMS: atom_id res chain seq x y z
N MET A 1 -3.43 -5.91 18.29
CA MET A 1 -4.20 -5.05 17.37
C MET A 1 -3.21 -4.17 16.63
N ASN A 2 -3.08 -4.36 15.31
CA ASN A 2 -2.13 -3.62 14.50
C ASN A 2 -2.79 -2.34 13.98
N LEU A 3 -2.21 -1.15 14.24
CA LEU A 3 -2.78 0.13 13.82
C LEU A 3 -2.12 0.59 12.52
N PHE A 4 -2.92 0.70 11.46
CA PHE A 4 -2.52 1.24 10.17
C PHE A 4 -3.13 2.63 9.96
N ALA A 5 -2.31 3.64 9.68
CA ALA A 5 -2.80 4.96 9.27
C ALA A 5 -2.82 5.08 7.74
N ILE A 6 -3.96 5.50 7.19
CA ILE A 6 -4.16 5.74 5.75
C ILE A 6 -3.99 7.23 5.47
N VAL A 7 -3.02 7.59 4.62
CA VAL A 7 -2.79 8.99 4.19
C VAL A 7 -2.95 9.08 2.68
N SER A 8 -3.79 9.99 2.21
CA SER A 8 -4.03 10.28 0.78
C SER A 8 -3.47 11.66 0.42
N PRO A 9 -2.24 11.75 -0.11
CA PRO A 9 -1.64 13.01 -0.53
C PRO A 9 -2.10 13.34 -1.96
N SER A 10 -3.37 13.77 -2.13
CA SER A 10 -3.89 14.37 -3.38
C SER A 10 -3.71 13.58 -4.71
N SER A 11 -3.39 12.28 -4.69
CA SER A 11 -3.22 11.36 -5.85
C SER A 11 -4.04 10.07 -5.58
N PRO A 12 -4.32 9.16 -6.54
CA PRO A 12 -5.11 7.95 -6.30
C PRO A 12 -4.28 6.88 -5.57
N MET A 13 -3.73 7.24 -4.40
CA MET A 13 -2.82 6.42 -3.62
C MET A 13 -3.18 6.48 -2.14
N VAL A 14 -3.06 5.34 -1.47
CA VAL A 14 -3.16 5.24 -0.01
C VAL A 14 -1.80 4.81 0.54
N ALA A 15 -1.26 5.60 1.47
CA ALA A 15 -0.11 5.17 2.25
C ALA A 15 -0.57 4.46 3.54
N ALA A 16 0.02 3.31 3.85
CA ALA A 16 -0.17 2.60 5.11
C ALA A 16 1.08 2.71 5.99
N ARG A 17 0.87 2.95 7.30
CA ARG A 17 1.93 3.00 8.31
C ARG A 17 1.57 2.23 9.55
N TYR A 18 2.50 1.43 10.06
CA TYR A 18 2.33 0.67 11.30
C TYR A 18 3.03 1.37 12.47
N THR A 19 2.37 1.44 13.64
CA THR A 19 2.90 2.22 14.78
C THR A 19 4.18 1.66 15.40
N ARG A 20 4.46 0.36 15.28
CA ARG A 20 5.73 -0.22 15.78
C ARG A 20 6.88 -0.20 14.77
N PHE A 21 6.59 -0.02 13.47
CA PHE A 21 7.57 0.11 12.40
C PHE A 21 7.38 1.47 11.73
N ARG A 22 7.70 2.54 12.46
CA ARG A 22 7.49 3.93 12.02
C ARG A 22 8.35 4.30 10.82
N GLU A 23 9.42 3.55 10.63
CA GLU A 23 10.38 3.64 9.55
C GLU A 23 9.88 3.01 8.25
N LEU A 24 8.87 2.14 8.29
CA LEU A 24 8.36 1.49 7.09
C LEU A 24 7.17 2.26 6.51
N ARG A 25 7.18 2.41 5.18
CA ARG A 25 6.08 3.02 4.44
C ARG A 25 5.74 2.18 3.22
N LEU A 26 4.47 1.80 3.12
CA LEU A 26 3.89 1.21 1.92
C LEU A 26 2.94 2.21 1.27
N VAL A 27 3.07 2.41 -0.03
CA VAL A 27 2.10 3.12 -0.88
C VAL A 27 1.41 2.12 -1.78
N VAL A 28 0.09 2.06 -1.68
CA VAL A 28 -0.78 1.15 -2.43
C VAL A 28 -1.53 1.94 -3.51
N PRO A 29 -1.44 1.53 -4.79
CA PRO A 29 -2.19 2.17 -5.87
C PRO A 29 -3.69 1.86 -5.78
N ILE A 30 -4.55 2.87 -6.03
CA ILE A 30 -6.02 2.74 -6.00
C ILE A 30 -6.60 2.40 -7.39
N ILE A 31 -5.91 2.82 -8.45
CA ILE A 31 -6.27 2.57 -9.85
C ILE A 31 -5.26 1.62 -10.52
N GLU A 32 -5.70 0.95 -11.57
CA GLU A 32 -4.82 0.12 -12.39
C GLU A 32 -3.73 0.98 -13.05
N ASN A 33 -2.54 0.41 -13.24
CA ASN A 33 -1.33 1.04 -13.80
C ASN A 33 -0.60 2.08 -12.92
N GLU A 34 -1.00 2.28 -11.67
CA GLU A 34 -0.21 3.06 -10.71
C GLU A 34 0.82 2.20 -9.97
N THR A 35 1.87 2.85 -9.49
CA THR A 35 3.08 2.17 -8.99
C THR A 35 3.02 1.91 -7.49
N TRP A 36 3.19 0.66 -7.07
CA TRP A 36 3.50 0.28 -5.70
C TRP A 36 4.82 0.90 -5.27
N SER A 37 4.90 1.40 -4.02
CA SER A 37 6.15 1.91 -3.47
C SER A 37 6.37 1.45 -2.04
N PHE A 38 7.58 1.00 -1.74
CA PHE A 38 8.01 0.65 -0.38
C PHE A 38 9.32 1.34 -0.03
N SER A 39 9.34 1.96 1.16
CA SER A 39 10.51 2.64 1.72
C SER A 39 10.74 2.25 3.17
N ASN A 40 12.01 2.11 3.54
CA ASN A 40 12.48 2.07 4.92
C ASN A 40 13.25 3.36 5.21
N PHE A 41 12.69 4.26 6.01
CA PHE A 41 13.29 5.55 6.39
C PHE A 41 14.56 5.42 7.23
N THR A 42 14.79 4.27 7.87
CA THR A 42 16.06 4.02 8.58
C THR A 42 17.23 4.00 7.61
N ASP A 43 17.03 3.38 6.45
CA ASP A 43 18.08 3.18 5.44
C ASP A 43 18.01 4.24 4.32
N ASN A 44 16.85 4.89 4.16
CA ASN A 44 16.57 5.82 3.06
C ASN A 44 15.68 6.98 3.52
N PRO A 45 16.22 7.95 4.29
CA PRO A 45 15.43 9.03 4.90
C PRO A 45 14.75 9.96 3.89
N LEU A 46 15.34 10.10 2.69
CA LEU A 46 14.83 10.95 1.61
C LEU A 46 13.91 10.20 0.63
N GLU A 47 13.68 8.90 0.86
CA GLU A 47 12.91 8.00 -0.01
C GLU A 47 13.44 7.86 -1.46
N GLU A 48 14.65 8.32 -1.77
CA GLU A 48 15.22 8.34 -3.14
C GLU A 48 15.42 6.94 -3.75
N HIS A 49 15.55 5.93 -2.91
CA HIS A 49 15.73 4.53 -3.32
C HIS A 49 14.57 3.62 -2.91
N ALA A 50 13.32 4.12 -2.96
CA ALA A 50 12.14 3.28 -2.76
C ALA A 50 12.14 2.08 -3.72
N VAL A 51 11.63 0.94 -3.26
CA VAL A 51 11.31 -0.17 -4.17
C VAL A 51 10.02 0.18 -4.87
N LEU A 52 10.03 0.19 -6.20
CA LEU A 52 8.89 0.50 -7.05
C LEU A 52 8.45 -0.74 -7.82
N GLY A 53 7.16 -0.87 -8.09
CA GLY A 53 6.67 -1.91 -9.01
C GLY A 53 5.26 -1.62 -9.51
N THR A 54 5.00 -1.90 -10.78
CA THR A 54 3.66 -1.76 -11.38
C THR A 54 2.83 -3.03 -11.23
N GLU A 55 3.48 -4.18 -11.10
CA GLU A 55 2.84 -5.48 -10.86
C GLU A 55 3.17 -5.96 -9.44
N TYR A 56 2.14 -6.43 -8.72
CA TYR A 56 2.21 -6.72 -7.29
C TYR A 56 3.18 -7.86 -6.95
N ARG A 57 3.16 -8.96 -7.71
CA ARG A 57 4.06 -10.11 -7.46
C ARG A 57 5.51 -9.72 -7.66
N SER A 58 5.81 -8.97 -8.72
CA SER A 58 7.15 -8.49 -9.04
C SER A 58 7.66 -7.51 -7.98
N PHE A 59 6.78 -6.62 -7.51
CA PHE A 59 7.05 -5.72 -6.39
C PHE A 59 7.38 -6.49 -5.10
N MET A 60 6.59 -7.51 -4.74
CA MET A 60 6.83 -8.35 -3.56
C MET A 60 8.19 -9.05 -3.59
N VAL A 61 8.54 -9.63 -4.75
CA VAL A 61 9.86 -10.26 -4.94
C VAL A 61 10.99 -9.24 -4.78
N ALA A 62 10.82 -8.02 -5.31
CA ALA A 62 11.82 -6.96 -5.16
C ALA A 62 11.99 -6.50 -3.70
N VAL A 63 10.90 -6.41 -2.93
CA VAL A 63 10.95 -6.09 -1.49
C VAL A 63 11.66 -7.20 -0.72
N GLU A 64 11.31 -8.47 -0.95
CA GLU A 64 11.94 -9.61 -0.28
C GLU A 64 13.44 -9.69 -0.58
N ASN A 65 13.83 -9.53 -1.86
CA ASN A 65 15.23 -9.56 -2.26
C ASN A 65 16.06 -8.46 -1.60
N ARG A 66 15.46 -7.28 -1.34
CA ARG A 66 16.19 -6.13 -0.79
C ARG A 66 16.17 -6.05 0.73
N TYR A 67 15.03 -6.35 1.36
CA TYR A 67 14.79 -6.11 2.77
C TYR A 67 14.45 -7.40 3.55
N GLY A 68 14.45 -8.55 2.87
CA GLY A 68 14.21 -9.86 3.46
C GLY A 68 12.73 -10.20 3.62
N LYS A 69 12.49 -11.46 3.96
CA LYS A 69 11.15 -12.06 4.04
C LYS A 69 10.21 -11.33 5.01
N ALA A 70 10.70 -10.90 6.16
CA ALA A 70 9.89 -10.20 7.16
C ALA A 70 9.32 -8.87 6.63
N ALA A 71 10.08 -8.13 5.82
CA ALA A 71 9.60 -6.91 5.19
C ALA A 71 8.54 -7.20 4.13
N ALA A 72 8.71 -8.27 3.36
CA ALA A 72 7.71 -8.72 2.39
C ALA A 72 6.41 -9.15 3.08
N GLU A 73 6.47 -9.97 4.13
CA GLU A 73 5.29 -10.37 4.92
C GLU A 73 4.55 -9.14 5.49
N TRP A 74 5.29 -8.13 5.94
CA TRP A 74 4.69 -6.86 6.39
C TRP A 74 3.98 -6.10 5.24
N VAL A 75 4.61 -6.02 4.07
CA VAL A 75 4.02 -5.39 2.88
C VAL A 75 2.75 -6.13 2.45
N GLU A 76 2.74 -7.46 2.52
CA GLU A 76 1.56 -8.29 2.20
C GLU A 76 0.38 -7.99 3.12
N GLU A 77 0.59 -7.97 4.43
CA GLU A 77 -0.44 -7.63 5.42
C GLU A 77 -1.00 -6.22 5.16
N GLY A 78 -0.12 -5.23 4.98
CA GLY A 78 -0.52 -3.85 4.68
C GLY A 78 -1.30 -3.73 3.38
N ALA A 79 -0.85 -4.39 2.31
CA ALA A 79 -1.52 -4.40 1.01
C ALA A 79 -2.90 -5.05 1.09
N PHE A 80 -3.06 -6.13 1.87
CA PHE A 80 -4.34 -6.78 2.08
C PHE A 80 -5.32 -5.84 2.81
N ILE A 81 -4.90 -5.25 3.94
CA ILE A 81 -5.74 -4.36 4.75
C ILE A 81 -6.19 -3.13 3.96
N VAL A 82 -5.28 -2.48 3.23
CA VAL A 82 -5.60 -1.29 2.44
C VAL A 82 -6.56 -1.63 1.29
N ARG A 83 -6.33 -2.72 0.57
CA ARG A 83 -7.23 -3.13 -0.52
C ARG A 83 -8.62 -3.48 -0.01
N TRP A 84 -8.71 -4.19 1.11
CA TRP A 84 -9.98 -4.47 1.78
C TRP A 84 -10.70 -3.18 2.19
N TRP A 85 -9.99 -2.24 2.83
CA TRP A 85 -10.56 -0.95 3.22
C TRP A 85 -11.03 -0.13 2.01
N LEU A 86 -10.24 -0.11 0.93
CA LEU A 86 -10.62 0.57 -0.32
C LEU A 86 -11.88 -0.03 -0.93
N ASP A 87 -12.03 -1.35 -0.93
CA ASP A 87 -13.24 -2.01 -1.40
C ASP A 87 -14.45 -1.63 -0.52
N ASP A 88 -14.29 -1.61 0.81
CA ASP A 88 -15.33 -1.16 1.74
C ASP A 88 -15.73 0.31 1.51
N GLN A 89 -14.75 1.20 1.26
CA GLN A 89 -15.03 2.59 0.91
C GLN A 89 -15.75 2.71 -0.44
N LYS A 90 -15.31 1.96 -1.47
CA LYS A 90 -15.96 1.95 -2.78
C LYS A 90 -17.43 1.51 -2.66
N LYS A 91 -17.72 0.50 -1.83
CA LYS A 91 -19.09 0.07 -1.51
C LYS A 91 -19.88 1.17 -0.81
N ARG A 92 -19.34 1.72 0.28
CA ARG A 92 -20.01 2.74 1.12
C ARG A 92 -20.41 3.97 0.30
N TRP A 93 -19.54 4.40 -0.60
CA TRP A 93 -19.74 5.58 -1.43
C TRP A 93 -20.30 5.30 -2.83
N ARG A 94 -20.66 4.03 -3.11
CA ARG A 94 -21.19 3.59 -4.42
C ARG A 94 -20.30 4.01 -5.60
N TYR A 95 -19.00 3.89 -5.40
CA TYR A 95 -18.00 4.29 -6.39
C TYR A 95 -17.52 3.09 -7.21
N GLY A 96 -17.24 3.32 -8.50
CA GLY A 96 -16.74 2.30 -9.43
C GLY A 96 -17.75 1.17 -9.64
N PRO A 97 -17.38 -0.10 -9.38
CA PRO A 97 -18.24 -1.26 -9.68
C PRO A 97 -19.54 -1.32 -8.87
N TYR A 98 -19.70 -0.45 -7.86
CA TYR A 98 -20.88 -0.39 -6.99
C TYR A 98 -21.86 0.74 -7.36
N HIS A 99 -21.62 1.47 -8.46
CA HIS A 99 -22.46 2.60 -8.88
C HIS A 99 -23.87 2.17 -9.34
N GLU A 100 -24.04 0.98 -9.92
CA GLU A 100 -25.31 0.54 -10.52
C GLU A 100 -26.20 -0.31 -9.60
N GLN A 101 -25.75 -0.70 -8.40
CA GLN A 101 -26.51 -1.57 -7.48
C GLN A 101 -27.63 -0.84 -6.71
N SER A 102 -28.06 0.34 -7.19
CA SER A 102 -29.08 1.18 -6.55
C SER A 102 -30.31 1.47 -7.42
N LEU A 103 -30.57 0.63 -8.42
CA LEU A 103 -31.83 0.59 -9.17
C LEU A 103 -32.68 -0.62 -8.75
#